data_AF-A0A0J6FE38-F1
#
_entry.id   AF-A0A0J6FE38-F1
#
_cell.length_a   1.000
_cell.length_b   1.000
_cell.length_c   1.000
_cell.angle_alpha   90.00
_cell.angle_beta   90.00
_cell.angle_gamma   90.00
#
_symmetry.space_group_name_H-M   'P 1'
#
loop_
_entity.id
_entity.type
_entity.pdbx_description
1 polymer ?
#
loop_
_entity_poly.entity_id
_entity_poly.type
_entity_poly.pdbx_seq_one_letter_code
_entity_poly.pdbx_strand_id
1 'polypeptide(L)'
;MDLNKYIPINTNEKVDAIIDELLQRKPPISIEFDILKRINKFKTQLYFKERFSEIKPLISKKVVNNQSIIKQLRSNEIEYSKTEFKLAALLSNLPIYEISNLIGIPSNTLIRIIKQRNKDCPLFDKQSLLNDKYISSCMEFFLSTYEAKQNKDKREKLQQEFPNRRLLEEKFKPSFGKEGNYRKLIYYGPKT
;
A
#
# COMPACT_ATOMS: atom_id res chain seq x y z
N MET A 1 14.57 0.07 26.68
CA MET A 1 13.60 0.51 27.71
C MET A 1 13.01 -0.77 28.29
N ASP A 2 13.11 -1.01 29.60
CA ASP A 2 12.64 -2.26 30.21
C ASP A 2 11.15 -2.19 30.52
N LEU A 3 10.34 -2.40 29.47
CA LEU A 3 8.88 -2.44 29.53
C LEU A 3 8.32 -3.54 30.46
N ASN A 4 9.16 -4.45 30.94
CA ASN A 4 8.80 -5.51 31.88
C ASN A 4 8.52 -4.97 33.30
N LYS A 5 9.02 -3.79 33.65
CA LYS A 5 8.83 -3.18 34.99
C LYS A 5 7.40 -2.70 35.24
N TYR A 6 6.64 -2.44 34.18
CA TYR A 6 5.31 -1.82 34.26
C TYR A 6 4.17 -2.83 34.11
N ILE A 7 4.47 -4.12 34.01
CA ILE A 7 3.46 -5.17 33.86
C ILE A 7 2.74 -5.38 35.21
N PRO A 8 1.39 -5.44 35.25
CA PRO A 8 0.47 -5.18 34.13
C PRO A 8 0.18 -3.68 33.95
N ILE A 9 0.18 -3.22 32.69
CA ILE A 9 -0.10 -1.83 32.29
C ILE A 9 -1.61 -1.65 32.18
N ASN A 10 -2.28 -1.55 33.33
CA ASN A 10 -3.76 -1.55 33.42
C ASN A 10 -4.35 -0.25 33.98
N THR A 11 -3.51 0.73 34.32
CA THR A 11 -3.91 2.02 34.92
C THR A 11 -3.35 3.18 34.12
N ASN A 12 -4.08 4.30 34.11
CA ASN A 12 -3.66 5.51 33.40
C ASN A 12 -2.35 6.08 33.97
N GLU A 13 -2.16 5.99 35.29
CA GLU A 13 -0.92 6.41 35.97
C GLU A 13 0.33 5.68 35.44
N LYS A 14 0.21 4.38 35.12
CA LYS A 14 1.31 3.61 34.52
C LYS A 14 1.57 4.03 33.08
N VAL A 15 0.52 4.44 32.36
CA VAL A 15 0.64 4.98 30.99
C VAL A 15 1.38 6.31 31.02
N ASP A 16 1.02 7.21 31.94
CA ASP A 16 1.71 8.49 32.12
C ASP A 16 3.18 8.27 32.51
N ALA A 17 3.47 7.34 33.43
CA ALA A 17 4.85 7.00 33.80
C ALA A 17 5.69 6.45 32.63
N ILE A 18 5.08 5.64 31.75
CA ILE A 18 5.74 5.16 30.53
C ILE A 18 6.01 6.33 29.58
N ILE A 19 5.05 7.24 29.43
CA ILE A 19 5.16 8.41 28.56
C ILE A 19 6.24 9.38 29.06
N ASP A 20 6.34 9.61 30.37
CA ASP A 20 7.39 10.42 30.96
C ASP A 20 8.77 9.79 30.74
N GLU A 21 8.89 8.47 30.87
CA GLU A 21 10.14 7.75 30.58
C GLU A 21 10.47 7.76 29.06
N LEU A 22 9.46 7.73 28.18
CA LEU A 22 9.63 7.91 26.73
C LEU A 22 10.14 9.32 26.39
N LEU A 23 9.64 10.36 27.06
CA LEU A 23 10.10 11.74 26.90
C LEU A 23 11.57 11.90 27.34
N GLN A 24 11.97 11.26 28.43
CA GLN A 24 13.34 11.34 28.95
C GLN A 24 14.34 10.58 28.07
N ARG A 25 13.99 9.38 27.60
CA ARG A 25 14.91 8.50 26.85
C ARG A 25 14.97 8.77 25.34
N LYS A 26 14.03 9.54 24.78
CA LYS A 26 13.89 9.82 23.32
C LYS A 26 14.05 8.59 22.43
N PRO A 27 13.30 7.51 22.66
CA PRO A 27 13.54 6.27 21.95
C PRO A 27 12.83 6.27 20.57
N PRO A 28 13.18 5.34 19.66
CA PRO A 28 12.62 5.32 18.31
C PRO A 28 11.10 5.08 18.29
N ILE A 29 10.44 5.64 17.26
CA ILE A 29 8.97 5.65 17.06
C ILE A 29 8.37 4.21 17.03
N SER A 30 9.18 3.19 16.74
CA SER A 30 8.76 1.78 16.68
C SER A 30 8.26 1.19 18.00
N ILE A 31 8.51 1.85 19.15
CA ILE A 31 8.15 1.34 20.48
C ILE A 31 6.64 1.48 20.79
N GLU A 32 5.90 2.29 20.02
CA GLU A 32 4.45 2.46 20.15
C GLU A 32 3.73 1.10 20.06
N PHE A 33 4.12 0.27 19.08
CA PHE A 33 3.47 -1.01 18.82
C PHE A 33 3.78 -2.06 19.90
N ASP A 34 4.98 -2.00 20.47
CA ASP A 34 5.42 -2.91 21.53
C ASP A 34 4.74 -2.60 22.87
N ILE A 35 4.46 -1.33 23.13
CA ILE A 35 3.69 -0.91 24.31
C ILE A 35 2.21 -1.28 24.14
N LEU A 36 1.62 -1.03 22.97
CA LEU A 36 0.22 -1.35 22.69
C LEU A 36 -0.08 -2.84 22.86
N LYS A 37 0.82 -3.72 22.41
CA LYS A 37 0.68 -5.18 22.60
C LYS A 37 0.67 -5.62 24.06
N ARG A 38 1.25 -4.83 24.97
CA ARG A 38 1.38 -5.16 26.40
C ARG A 38 0.24 -4.60 27.26
N ILE A 39 -0.58 -3.73 26.70
CA ILE A 39 -1.77 -3.18 27.38
C ILE A 39 -2.96 -4.09 27.06
N ASN A 40 -3.51 -4.76 28.08
CA ASN A 40 -4.62 -5.70 27.90
C ASN A 40 -6.00 -5.01 27.84
N LYS A 41 -6.13 -3.79 28.39
CA LYS A 41 -7.40 -3.06 28.46
C LYS A 41 -7.55 -2.06 27.31
N PHE A 42 -8.61 -2.20 26.51
CA PHE A 42 -8.87 -1.33 25.37
C PHE A 42 -8.99 0.17 25.72
N LYS A 43 -9.67 0.49 26.83
CA LYS A 43 -9.78 1.88 27.33
C LYS A 43 -8.41 2.52 27.60
N THR A 44 -7.48 1.73 28.12
CA THR A 44 -6.10 2.14 28.41
C THR A 44 -5.26 2.24 27.13
N GLN A 45 -5.53 1.41 26.12
CA GLN A 45 -4.89 1.52 24.79
C GLN A 45 -5.30 2.81 24.07
N LEU A 46 -6.58 3.18 24.13
CA LEU A 46 -7.07 4.44 23.56
C LEU A 46 -6.43 5.64 24.25
N TYR A 47 -6.41 5.63 25.58
CA TYR A 47 -5.76 6.68 26.37
C TYR A 47 -4.28 6.83 26.02
N PHE A 48 -3.55 5.72 25.89
CA PHE A 48 -2.15 5.75 25.44
C PHE A 48 -1.99 6.33 24.02
N LYS A 49 -2.87 5.97 23.06
CA LYS A 49 -2.79 6.50 21.69
C LYS A 49 -3.01 8.00 21.62
N GLU A 50 -3.97 8.52 22.38
CA GLU A 50 -4.25 9.95 22.45
C GLU A 50 -3.02 10.70 23.01
N ARG A 51 -2.54 10.27 24.17
CA ARG A 51 -1.39 10.89 24.85
C ARG A 51 -0.08 10.73 24.07
N PHE A 52 0.14 9.59 23.43
CA PHE A 52 1.31 9.38 22.57
C PHE A 52 1.25 10.24 21.31
N SER A 53 0.07 10.48 20.73
CA SER A 53 -0.09 11.37 19.56
C SER A 53 0.25 12.82 19.88
N GLU A 54 -0.06 13.30 21.08
CA GLU A 54 0.31 14.63 21.58
C GLU A 54 1.84 14.79 21.69
N ILE A 55 2.54 13.70 22.00
CA ILE A 55 3.97 13.71 22.33
C ILE A 55 4.86 13.26 21.16
N LYS A 56 4.29 12.54 20.19
CA LYS A 56 4.89 12.16 18.92
C LYS A 56 5.61 13.31 18.20
N PRO A 57 5.06 14.54 18.08
CA PRO A 57 5.76 15.67 17.47
C PRO A 57 6.97 16.15 18.29
N LEU A 58 6.95 15.99 19.63
CA LEU A 58 8.05 16.38 20.51
C LEU A 58 9.22 15.38 20.46
N ILE A 59 8.91 14.09 20.33
CA ILE A 59 9.91 13.02 20.15
C ILE A 59 10.52 13.07 18.73
N SER A 60 9.75 13.47 17.71
CA SER A 60 10.18 13.49 16.30
C SER A 60 11.09 14.68 15.91
N LYS A 61 11.32 15.66 16.79
CA LYS A 61 12.03 16.91 16.47
C LYS A 61 13.55 16.81 16.18
N LYS A 62 14.12 15.61 16.02
CA LYS A 62 15.56 15.44 15.67
C LYS A 62 15.86 14.84 14.29
N VAL A 63 14.88 14.72 13.39
CA VAL A 63 15.14 14.38 11.97
C VAL A 63 14.89 15.57 11.04
N VAL A 64 15.07 16.80 11.54
CA VAL A 64 15.04 18.01 10.72
C VAL A 64 16.30 18.81 11.01
N ASN A 65 17.38 18.43 10.33
CA ASN A 65 18.46 19.31 9.87
C ASN A 65 19.44 18.41 9.11
N ASN A 66 19.14 18.21 7.82
CA ASN A 66 20.05 17.92 6.70
C ASN A 66 19.25 17.51 5.44
N GLN A 67 18.08 18.11 5.19
CA GLN A 67 17.31 17.88 3.95
C GLN A 67 17.61 18.87 2.82
N SER A 68 18.65 19.69 2.95
CA SER A 68 19.19 20.47 1.84
C SER A 68 20.69 20.21 1.74
N ILE A 69 21.08 19.25 0.89
CA ILE A 69 22.34 19.18 0.09
C ILE A 69 22.65 17.73 -0.34
N ILE A 70 22.06 16.68 0.24
CA ILE A 70 22.22 15.31 -0.32
C ILE A 70 21.18 15.07 -1.42
N LYS A 71 21.36 15.79 -2.53
CA LYS A 71 20.76 15.46 -3.84
C LYS A 71 21.68 14.59 -4.70
N GLN A 72 22.75 14.04 -4.14
CA GLN A 72 23.70 13.22 -4.88
C GLN A 72 24.13 12.04 -4.00
N LEU A 73 24.06 10.85 -4.58
CA LEU A 73 24.56 9.57 -4.07
C LEU A 73 23.72 8.91 -2.96
N ARG A 74 22.46 8.57 -3.27
CA ARG A 74 21.91 7.32 -2.73
C ARG A 74 22.50 6.18 -3.56
N SER A 75 23.42 5.43 -2.96
CA SER A 75 23.78 4.09 -3.43
C SER A 75 22.49 3.26 -3.56
N ASN A 76 22.36 2.61 -4.71
CA ASN A 76 21.19 1.87 -5.16
C ASN A 76 20.97 0.57 -4.38
N GLU A 77 20.56 0.64 -3.12
CA GLU A 77 19.90 -0.49 -2.47
C GLU A 77 18.42 -0.16 -2.36
N ILE A 78 17.69 -0.50 -3.43
CA ILE A 78 16.22 -0.49 -3.43
C ILE A 78 15.81 -1.58 -2.43
N GLU A 79 15.30 -1.19 -1.26
CA GLU A 79 14.59 -2.12 -0.38
C GLU A 79 13.31 -2.57 -1.10
N TYR A 80 13.42 -3.63 -1.89
CA TYR A 80 12.29 -4.21 -2.60
C TYR A 80 11.23 -4.67 -1.61
N SER A 81 9.97 -4.27 -1.84
CA SER A 81 8.87 -4.89 -1.10
C SER A 81 8.81 -6.38 -1.44
N LYS A 82 8.27 -7.24 -0.54
CA LYS A 82 8.23 -8.70 -0.74
C LYS A 82 7.59 -9.12 -2.08
N THR A 83 6.69 -8.31 -2.64
CA THR A 83 6.06 -8.57 -3.94
C THR A 83 6.97 -8.21 -5.11
N GLU A 84 7.76 -7.15 -4.98
CA GLU A 84 8.71 -6.70 -6.01
C GLU A 84 9.85 -7.69 -6.16
N PHE A 85 10.37 -8.21 -5.05
CA PHE A 85 11.42 -9.23 -5.09
C PHE A 85 10.94 -10.52 -5.78
N LYS A 86 9.71 -10.96 -5.47
CA LYS A 86 9.11 -12.14 -6.12
C LYS A 86 8.88 -11.93 -7.61
N LEU A 87 8.42 -10.74 -7.99
CA LEU A 87 8.17 -10.41 -9.38
C LEU A 87 9.49 -10.28 -10.15
N ALA A 88 10.51 -9.63 -9.59
CA ALA A 88 11.84 -9.53 -10.19
C ALA A 88 12.47 -10.90 -10.42
N ALA A 89 12.42 -11.80 -9.42
CA ALA A 89 12.93 -13.16 -9.53
C ALA A 89 12.15 -14.01 -10.55
N LEU A 90 10.87 -13.72 -10.72
CA LEU A 90 10.05 -14.39 -11.74
C LEU A 90 10.41 -13.88 -13.14
N LEU A 91 10.64 -12.57 -13.30
CA LEU A 91 10.99 -11.97 -14.59
C LEU A 91 12.40 -12.33 -15.08
N SER A 92 13.37 -12.53 -14.18
CA SER A 92 14.75 -12.85 -14.56
C SER A 92 14.89 -14.22 -15.23
N ASN A 93 13.97 -15.14 -14.94
CA ASN A 93 13.97 -16.49 -15.48
C ASN A 93 13.13 -16.65 -16.75
N LEU A 94 12.48 -15.58 -17.24
CA LEU A 94 11.56 -15.65 -18.36
C LEU A 94 12.08 -14.88 -19.59
N PRO A 95 11.86 -15.41 -20.81
CA PRO A 95 12.13 -14.67 -22.03
C PRO A 95 11.14 -13.51 -22.21
N ILE A 96 11.56 -12.47 -22.94
CA ILE A 96 10.79 -11.24 -23.16
C ILE A 96 9.37 -11.50 -23.68
N TYR A 97 9.15 -12.52 -24.52
CA TYR A 97 7.79 -12.86 -24.98
C TYR A 97 6.88 -13.36 -23.85
N GLU A 98 7.40 -14.10 -22.87
CA GLU A 98 6.62 -14.58 -21.72
C GLU A 98 6.35 -13.45 -20.75
N ILE A 99 7.32 -12.56 -20.54
CA ILE A 99 7.14 -11.33 -19.76
C ILE A 99 6.05 -10.47 -20.39
N SER A 100 6.10 -10.31 -21.71
CA SER A 100 5.10 -9.62 -22.51
C SER A 100 3.70 -10.21 -22.32
N ASN A 101 3.58 -11.54 -22.34
CA ASN A 101 2.31 -12.23 -22.07
C ASN A 101 1.85 -12.05 -20.63
N LEU A 102 2.76 -12.16 -19.66
CA LEU A 102 2.46 -12.06 -18.23
C LEU A 102 1.92 -10.68 -17.88
N ILE A 103 2.48 -9.62 -18.46
CA ILE A 103 2.14 -8.23 -18.20
C ILE A 103 1.03 -7.71 -19.14
N GLY A 104 0.79 -8.39 -20.27
CA GLY A 104 -0.26 -8.03 -21.23
C GLY A 104 0.13 -6.86 -22.12
N ILE A 105 1.42 -6.69 -22.41
CA ILE A 105 1.97 -5.63 -23.26
C ILE A 105 2.67 -6.27 -24.45
N PRO A 106 2.51 -5.77 -25.70
CA PRO A 106 3.21 -6.31 -26.85
C PRO A 106 4.73 -6.28 -26.68
N SER A 107 5.42 -7.35 -27.09
CA SER A 107 6.86 -7.53 -26.83
C SER A 107 7.71 -6.43 -27.46
N ASN A 108 7.32 -5.90 -28.63
CA ASN A 108 8.01 -4.79 -29.28
C ASN A 108 7.92 -3.49 -28.46
N THR A 109 6.75 -3.22 -27.86
CA THR A 109 6.55 -2.08 -26.96
C THR A 109 7.37 -2.25 -25.70
N LEU A 110 7.43 -3.47 -25.16
CA LEU A 110 8.24 -3.81 -23.99
C LEU A 110 9.73 -3.53 -24.23
N ILE A 111 10.27 -4.00 -25.35
CA ILE A 111 11.67 -3.77 -25.75
C ILE A 111 11.95 -2.26 -25.90
N ARG A 112 11.02 -1.50 -26.50
CA ARG A 112 11.14 -0.05 -26.64
C ARG A 112 11.20 0.67 -25.29
N ILE A 113 10.37 0.26 -24.34
CA ILE A 113 10.34 0.84 -22.98
C ILE A 113 11.64 0.53 -22.22
N ILE A 114 12.13 -0.71 -22.33
CA ILE A 114 13.39 -1.12 -21.70
C ILE A 114 14.56 -0.31 -22.26
N LYS A 115 14.61 -0.10 -23.59
CA LYS A 115 15.60 0.76 -24.25
C LYS A 115 15.48 2.23 -23.82
N GLN A 116 14.27 2.74 -23.64
CA GLN A 116 14.06 4.12 -23.21
C GLN A 116 14.54 4.36 -21.77
N ARG A 117 14.37 3.36 -20.89
CA ARG A 117 14.81 3.41 -19.48
C ARG A 117 16.30 3.15 -19.31
N ASN A 118 16.93 2.42 -20.23
CA ASN A 118 18.33 2.03 -20.16
C ASN A 118 19.10 2.47 -21.41
N LYS A 119 19.96 3.49 -21.27
CA LYS A 119 20.74 4.04 -22.39
C LYS A 119 21.72 3.02 -23.00
N ASP A 120 22.27 2.11 -22.19
CA ASP A 120 23.24 1.09 -22.60
C ASP A 120 22.60 -0.30 -22.80
N CYS A 121 21.49 -0.33 -23.54
CA CYS A 121 20.70 -1.54 -23.74
C CYS A 121 21.15 -2.30 -25.00
N PRO A 122 21.52 -3.59 -24.91
CA PRO A 122 21.85 -4.40 -26.08
C PRO A 122 20.62 -4.61 -26.98
N LEU A 123 20.84 -5.08 -28.22
CA LEU A 123 19.73 -5.56 -29.04
C LEU A 123 19.10 -6.78 -28.36
N PHE A 124 17.85 -6.63 -27.95
CA PHE A 124 17.03 -7.72 -27.44
C PHE A 124 16.13 -8.27 -28.54
N ASP A 125 16.08 -9.59 -28.64
CA ASP A 125 15.06 -10.32 -29.38
C ASP A 125 14.00 -10.85 -28.42
N LYS A 126 12.88 -11.34 -28.97
CA LYS A 126 11.75 -11.85 -28.17
C LYS A 126 12.13 -13.01 -27.24
N GLN A 127 13.17 -13.76 -27.57
CA GLN A 127 13.67 -14.90 -26.81
C GLN A 127 14.76 -14.52 -25.79
N SER A 128 15.25 -13.27 -25.82
CA SER A 128 16.30 -12.84 -24.89
C SER A 128 15.77 -12.80 -23.45
N LEU A 129 16.66 -13.13 -22.51
CA LEU A 129 16.43 -12.95 -21.07
C LEU A 129 16.82 -11.53 -20.65
N LEU A 130 16.15 -11.00 -19.64
CA LEU A 130 16.48 -9.70 -19.06
C LEU A 130 17.42 -9.89 -17.86
N ASN A 131 18.55 -9.21 -17.88
CA ASN A 131 19.44 -9.14 -16.72
C ASN A 131 18.78 -8.36 -15.59
N ASP A 132 19.15 -8.68 -14.35
CA ASP A 132 18.65 -8.04 -13.14
C ASP A 132 18.75 -6.51 -13.18
N LYS A 133 19.84 -5.97 -13.76
CA LYS A 133 20.02 -4.51 -13.96
C LYS A 133 18.86 -3.87 -14.73
N TYR A 134 18.43 -4.51 -15.82
CA TYR A 134 17.34 -4.00 -16.66
C TYR A 134 15.99 -4.20 -15.98
N ILE A 135 15.84 -5.30 -15.25
CA ILE A 135 14.65 -5.60 -14.46
C ILE A 135 14.47 -4.53 -13.38
N SER A 136 15.48 -4.30 -12.54
CA SER A 136 15.50 -3.27 -11.50
C SER A 136 15.13 -1.89 -12.04
N SER A 137 15.71 -1.49 -13.18
CA SER A 137 15.44 -0.21 -13.84
C SER A 137 13.98 -0.07 -14.30
N CYS A 138 13.31 -1.19 -14.61
CA CYS A 138 11.94 -1.23 -15.11
C CYS A 138 10.93 -1.77 -14.08
N MET A 139 11.32 -2.03 -12.84
CA MET A 139 10.46 -2.69 -11.84
C MET A 139 9.16 -1.95 -11.56
N GLU A 140 9.21 -0.62 -11.38
CA GLU A 140 8.00 0.19 -11.16
C GLU A 140 6.99 0.04 -12.31
N PHE A 141 7.51 0.01 -13.55
CA PHE A 141 6.69 -0.18 -14.72
C PHE A 141 6.09 -1.59 -14.76
N PHE A 142 6.89 -2.63 -14.51
CA PHE A 142 6.42 -4.01 -14.48
C PHE A 142 5.37 -4.25 -13.40
N LEU A 143 5.54 -3.69 -12.20
CA LEU A 143 4.58 -3.81 -11.10
C LEU A 143 3.25 -3.16 -11.46
N SER A 144 3.28 -1.89 -11.88
CA SER A 144 2.09 -1.13 -12.26
C SER A 144 1.27 -1.85 -13.35
N THR A 145 1.96 -2.35 -14.36
CA THR A 145 1.32 -3.01 -15.51
C THR A 145 0.81 -4.41 -15.18
N TYR A 146 1.55 -5.16 -14.36
CA TYR A 146 1.10 -6.44 -13.83
C TYR A 146 -0.15 -6.30 -12.96
N GLU A 147 -0.18 -5.33 -12.05
CA GLU A 147 -1.35 -5.03 -11.22
C GLU A 147 -2.55 -4.57 -12.06
N ALA A 148 -2.32 -3.71 -13.05
CA ALA A 148 -3.38 -3.26 -13.97
C ALA A 148 -4.01 -4.44 -14.72
N LYS A 149 -3.20 -5.39 -15.19
CA LYS A 149 -3.69 -6.61 -15.84
C LYS A 149 -4.48 -7.49 -14.87
N GLN A 150 -3.95 -7.77 -13.68
CA GLN A 150 -4.65 -8.54 -12.65
C GLN A 150 -6.02 -7.93 -12.31
N ASN A 151 -6.10 -6.62 -12.22
CA ASN A 151 -7.36 -5.91 -11.96
C ASN A 151 -8.33 -5.98 -13.14
N LYS A 152 -7.81 -5.93 -14.38
CA LYS A 152 -8.62 -6.12 -15.60
C LYS A 152 -9.22 -7.52 -15.64
N ASP A 153 -8.40 -8.56 -15.44
CA ASP A 153 -8.85 -9.95 -15.46
C ASP A 153 -9.89 -10.23 -14.37
N LYS A 154 -9.72 -9.66 -13.16
CA LYS A 154 -10.72 -9.73 -12.09
C LYS A 154 -12.04 -9.05 -12.48
N ARG A 155 -11.98 -7.89 -13.12
CA ARG A 155 -13.18 -7.16 -13.58
C ARG A 155 -13.92 -7.92 -14.67
N GLU A 156 -13.20 -8.54 -15.60
CA GLU A 156 -13.80 -9.35 -16.67
C GLU A 156 -14.48 -10.60 -16.11
N LYS A 157 -13.86 -11.30 -15.17
CA LYS A 157 -14.49 -12.43 -14.45
C LYS A 157 -15.76 -12.01 -13.72
N LEU A 158 -15.71 -10.90 -12.99
CA LEU A 158 -16.89 -10.35 -12.30
C LEU A 158 -18.02 -9.95 -13.26
N GLN A 159 -17.69 -9.46 -14.46
CA GLN A 159 -18.68 -9.15 -15.49
C GLN A 159 -19.29 -10.40 -16.11
N GLN A 160 -18.51 -11.47 -16.29
CA GLN A 160 -19.01 -12.76 -16.75
C GLN A 160 -19.92 -13.42 -15.71
N GLU A 161 -19.55 -13.36 -14.43
CA GLU A 161 -20.35 -13.90 -13.32
C GLU A 161 -21.62 -13.07 -13.05
N PHE A 162 -21.57 -11.75 -13.27
CA PHE A 162 -22.70 -10.84 -13.03
C PHE A 162 -22.93 -9.89 -14.23
N PRO A 163 -23.44 -10.39 -15.37
CA PRO A 163 -23.62 -9.60 -16.59
C PRO A 163 -24.58 -8.41 -16.40
N ASN A 164 -25.51 -8.50 -15.45
CA ASN A 164 -26.58 -7.52 -15.23
C ASN A 164 -26.29 -6.47 -14.14
N ARG A 165 -25.05 -6.35 -13.62
CA ARG A 165 -24.76 -5.35 -12.58
C ARG A 165 -24.94 -3.90 -13.07
N ARG A 166 -24.62 -3.63 -14.34
CA ARG A 166 -24.89 -2.34 -14.99
C ARG A 166 -26.39 -2.04 -15.12
N LEU A 167 -27.23 -3.05 -15.35
CA LEU A 167 -28.69 -2.90 -15.38
C LEU A 167 -29.26 -2.57 -13.99
N LEU A 168 -28.66 -3.10 -12.91
CA LEU A 168 -29.01 -2.69 -11.55
C LEU A 168 -28.55 -1.26 -11.26
N GLU A 169 -27.31 -0.89 -11.60
CA GLU A 169 -26.83 0.50 -11.43
C GLU A 169 -27.62 1.51 -12.26
N GLU A 170 -28.11 1.15 -13.45
CA GLU A 170 -29.03 1.98 -14.24
C GLU A 170 -30.42 2.07 -13.63
N LYS A 171 -30.95 0.98 -13.07
CA LYS A 171 -32.24 0.98 -12.34
C LYS A 171 -32.18 1.75 -11.03
N PHE A 172 -30.99 1.89 -10.43
CA PHE A 172 -30.76 2.61 -9.18
C PHE A 172 -29.93 3.89 -9.39
N LYS A 173 -30.07 4.57 -10.52
CA LYS A 173 -29.56 5.95 -10.65
C LYS A 173 -30.38 6.87 -9.71
N PRO A 174 -29.73 7.68 -8.85
CA PRO A 174 -30.44 8.73 -8.13
C PRO A 174 -31.08 9.66 -9.16
N SER A 175 -32.39 9.89 -9.03
CA SER A 175 -33.12 10.79 -9.94
C SER A 175 -32.57 12.20 -9.75
N PHE A 176 -31.72 12.66 -10.66
CA PHE A 176 -31.28 14.05 -10.71
C PHE A 176 -32.45 14.94 -11.13
N GLY A 177 -33.24 15.40 -10.15
CA GLY A 177 -34.09 16.58 -10.30
C GLY A 177 -35.47 16.39 -10.96
N LYS A 178 -36.00 15.17 -11.06
CA LYS A 178 -37.46 14.99 -11.24
C LYS A 178 -38.04 14.48 -9.94
N GLU A 179 -39.02 15.19 -9.39
CA GLU A 179 -39.82 14.69 -8.25
C GLU A 179 -40.40 13.32 -8.62
N GLY A 180 -39.74 12.28 -8.13
CA GLY A 180 -40.31 10.94 -8.13
C GLY A 180 -41.62 10.97 -7.35
N ASN A 181 -42.54 10.09 -7.70
CA ASN A 181 -43.85 9.99 -7.08
C ASN A 181 -43.74 9.34 -5.69
N TYR A 182 -42.99 9.97 -4.77
CA TYR A 182 -42.69 9.48 -3.41
C TYR A 182 -43.96 9.26 -2.57
N ARG A 183 -45.08 9.89 -2.96
CA ARG A 183 -46.40 9.68 -2.36
C ARG A 183 -46.88 8.22 -2.47
N LYS A 184 -46.37 7.45 -3.45
CA LYS A 184 -46.67 6.01 -3.59
C LYS A 184 -45.88 5.12 -2.61
N LEU A 185 -44.82 5.62 -1.98
CA LEU A 185 -44.01 4.86 -1.03
C LEU A 185 -44.54 4.93 0.42
N ILE A 186 -45.51 5.82 0.69
CA ILE A 186 -46.09 5.98 2.04
C ILE A 186 -47.30 5.04 2.27
N TYR A 187 -47.77 4.30 1.25
CA TYR A 187 -48.98 3.47 1.35
C TYR A 187 -48.75 1.96 1.53
N TYR A 188 -47.61 1.55 2.08
CA TYR A 188 -47.45 0.21 2.65
C TYR A 188 -47.40 0.31 4.17
N GLY A 189 -48.55 0.57 4.78
CA GLY A 189 -48.77 0.19 6.17
C GLY A 189 -48.71 -1.35 6.31
N PRO A 190 -48.43 -1.88 7.51
CA PRO A 190 -48.39 -3.32 7.71
C PRO A 190 -49.76 -3.94 7.38
N LYS A 191 -49.77 -5.00 6.59
CA LYS A 191 -50.94 -5.86 6.46
C LYS A 191 -51.13 -6.59 7.79
N THR A 192 -52.15 -6.23 8.55
CA THR A 192 -52.72 -7.07 9.62
C THR A 192 -53.52 -8.21 9.01
#